data_AF-A0A3B3T8B5-F1
#
_entry.id   AF-A0A3B3T8B5-F1
#
_cell.length_a   1.000
_cell.length_b   1.000
_cell.length_c   1.000
_cell.angle_alpha   90.00
_cell.angle_beta   90.00
_cell.angle_gamma   90.00
#
_symmetry.space_group_name_H-M   'P 1'
#
loop_
_entity.id
_entity.type
_entity.pdbx_description
1 polymer ?
#
loop_
_entity_poly.entity_id
_entity_poly.type
_entity_poly.pdbx_seq_one_letter_code
_entity_poly.pdbx_strand_id
1 'polypeptide(L)'
;MGEVLPEVGVETPDRGFHQMFPADPHYTLGPTRPVSFTSLLTPFLLPQVLRGISAVNRNPLVHGLIVQLPLDSMNPIDTEKVINAVNPEKDVDGLTHINAGKLSRGDLRSCFIPCTPSGCMELIRQAGVPVVGKNALVVGRSKIVGAPMHDLLLWNHATTIIYLPLFLSSQVSRADILVVAAGKPEIVKGEWVKVGGLVIDCGINHIPGKRLLGDVHQPSALQRAAFITPVPGGVGPMTVAMLMEVFLHSVTVHTSTYNSDRLWRSLGSH
;
A
#
# COMPACT_ATOMS: atom_id res chain seq x y z
N MET A 1 -43.41 42.19 12.99
CA MET A 1 -42.11 42.12 12.30
C MET A 1 -41.20 41.25 13.15
N GLY A 2 -41.05 39.98 12.80
CA GLY A 2 -40.15 39.04 13.46
C GLY A 2 -38.97 38.79 12.54
N GLU A 3 -37.75 39.04 13.01
CA GLU A 3 -36.52 38.76 12.29
C GLU A 3 -36.29 37.25 12.22
N VAL A 4 -36.17 36.72 11.01
CA VAL A 4 -35.76 35.36 10.71
C VAL A 4 -34.25 35.40 10.49
N LEU A 5 -33.48 34.83 11.41
CA LEU A 5 -32.06 34.56 11.21
C LEU A 5 -31.91 33.40 10.21
N PRO A 6 -30.98 33.47 9.24
CA PRO A 6 -30.83 32.41 8.24
C PRO A 6 -30.23 31.14 8.87
N GLU A 7 -30.84 30.01 8.56
CA GLU A 7 -30.36 28.67 8.93
C GLU A 7 -28.95 28.43 8.38
N VAL A 8 -28.07 27.98 9.26
CA VAL A 8 -26.72 27.52 8.96
C VAL A 8 -26.83 26.23 8.17
N GLY A 9 -26.44 26.27 6.89
CA GLY A 9 -26.30 25.08 6.07
C GLY A 9 -25.31 24.11 6.71
N VAL A 10 -25.76 22.90 7.02
CA VAL A 10 -24.91 21.79 7.43
C VAL A 10 -24.11 21.37 6.19
N GLU A 11 -22.89 21.89 6.06
CA GLU A 11 -21.90 21.37 5.13
C GLU A 11 -21.65 19.89 5.44
N THR A 12 -21.78 19.07 4.40
CA THR A 12 -21.43 17.65 4.41
C THR A 12 -19.97 17.48 4.83
N PRO A 13 -19.62 16.51 5.70
CA PRO A 13 -18.23 16.29 6.07
C PRO A 13 -17.45 15.82 4.83
N ASP A 14 -16.52 16.65 4.39
CA ASP A 14 -15.50 16.31 3.40
C ASP A 14 -14.83 15.00 3.80
N ARG A 15 -14.84 14.03 2.87
CA ARG A 15 -14.14 12.77 3.01
C ARG A 15 -12.64 13.01 2.80
N GLY A 16 -11.98 13.50 3.84
CA GLY A 16 -10.53 13.70 3.86
C GLY A 16 -9.95 13.35 5.23
N PHE A 17 -9.26 12.21 5.30
CA PHE A 17 -8.24 11.84 6.29
C PHE A 17 -8.61 11.87 7.77
N HIS A 18 -8.75 10.68 8.36
CA HIS A 18 -8.63 10.49 9.80
C HIS A 18 -7.16 10.63 10.23
N GLN A 19 -6.89 11.65 11.04
CA GLN A 19 -5.68 11.77 11.85
C GLN A 19 -5.68 10.63 12.88
N MET A 20 -4.66 9.77 12.91
CA MET A 20 -4.48 8.78 13.97
C MET A 20 -3.16 9.04 14.72
N PHE A 21 -3.29 9.31 16.01
CA PHE A 21 -2.21 9.29 17.01
C PHE A 21 -1.93 7.84 17.45
N PRO A 22 -0.69 7.49 17.86
CA PRO A 22 -0.43 6.20 18.49
C PRO A 22 -1.09 6.12 19.88
N ALA A 23 -1.72 4.98 20.17
CA ALA A 23 -2.36 4.64 21.44
C ALA A 23 -1.41 3.84 22.37
N ASP A 24 -0.21 4.37 22.61
CA ASP A 24 0.69 3.81 23.65
C ASP A 24 1.52 4.94 24.30
N PRO A 25 1.28 5.27 25.59
CA PRO A 25 2.05 6.30 26.29
C PRO A 25 3.46 5.85 26.71
N HIS A 26 3.91 4.63 26.40
CA HIS A 26 5.20 4.12 26.87
C HIS A 26 6.22 3.74 25.79
N TYR A 27 5.91 3.88 24.49
CA TYR A 27 6.91 3.68 23.44
C TYR A 27 7.73 4.96 23.19
N THR A 28 8.77 5.17 23.98
CA THR A 28 9.73 6.28 23.79
C THR A 28 10.73 5.95 22.69
N LEU A 29 10.40 6.27 21.44
CA LEU A 29 11.43 6.52 20.44
C LEU A 29 12.17 7.80 20.87
N GLY A 30 13.51 7.75 20.88
CA GLY A 30 14.35 8.95 21.05
C GLY A 30 13.99 10.04 20.03
N PRO A 31 14.52 11.27 20.11
CA PRO A 31 13.95 12.47 19.48
C PRO A 31 13.84 12.31 17.96
N THR A 32 12.74 11.73 17.49
CA THR A 32 12.43 11.52 16.09
C THR A 32 11.95 12.87 15.59
N ARG A 33 12.65 13.40 14.59
CA ARG A 33 12.17 14.58 13.89
C ARG A 33 10.76 14.28 13.38
N PRO A 34 9.79 15.21 13.51
CA PRO A 34 8.42 14.98 13.08
C PRO A 34 8.40 14.61 11.59
N VAL A 35 7.71 13.52 11.26
CA VAL A 35 7.35 13.20 9.88
C VAL A 35 6.36 14.28 9.44
N SER A 36 6.77 15.12 8.49
CA SER A 36 5.92 16.17 7.95
C SER A 36 5.34 15.73 6.62
N PHE A 37 4.02 15.71 6.53
CA PHE A 37 3.30 15.49 5.28
C PHE A 37 2.96 16.85 4.68
N THR A 38 3.45 17.13 3.48
CA THR A 38 3.04 18.31 2.70
C THR A 38 2.15 17.83 1.57
N SER A 39 0.88 18.22 1.60
CA SER A 39 -0.05 17.98 0.49
C SER A 39 -0.10 19.21 -0.41
N LEU A 40 -0.14 18.98 -1.72
CA LEU A 40 -0.48 20.01 -2.70
C LEU A 40 -1.96 19.81 -3.03
N LEU A 41 -2.84 20.70 -2.56
CA LEU A 41 -4.29 20.63 -2.78
C LEU A 41 -4.76 21.84 -3.58
N THR A 42 -4.94 21.67 -4.90
CA THR A 42 -5.69 22.57 -5.81
C THR A 42 -5.86 21.88 -7.17
N PRO A 43 -6.80 22.26 -8.06
CA PRO A 43 -6.88 21.65 -9.39
C PRO A 43 -5.57 21.88 -10.17
N PHE A 44 -4.81 20.82 -10.41
CA PHE A 44 -3.52 20.88 -11.11
C PHE A 44 -3.63 20.40 -12.56
N LEU A 45 -2.92 21.09 -13.44
CA LEU A 45 -2.50 20.54 -14.74
C LEU A 45 -1.26 19.67 -14.54
N LEU A 46 -1.07 18.65 -15.38
CA LEU A 46 0.10 17.75 -15.31
C LEU A 46 1.45 18.50 -15.16
N PRO A 47 1.75 19.60 -15.88
CA PRO A 47 3.01 20.32 -15.69
C PRO A 47 3.21 20.90 -14.28
N GLN A 48 2.15 21.27 -13.57
CA GLN A 48 2.24 21.76 -12.19
C GLN A 48 2.59 20.62 -11.24
N VAL A 49 1.94 19.46 -11.39
CA VAL A 49 2.24 18.25 -10.60
C VAL A 49 3.70 17.84 -10.78
N LEU A 50 4.17 17.77 -12.04
CA LEU A 50 5.55 17.41 -12.34
C LEU A 50 6.58 18.40 -11.77
N ARG A 51 6.25 19.71 -11.74
CA ARG A 51 7.11 20.70 -11.08
C ARG A 51 7.17 20.48 -9.57
N GLY A 52 6.05 20.19 -8.92
CA GLY A 52 6.00 19.85 -7.49
C GLY A 52 6.86 18.63 -7.17
N ILE A 53 6.69 17.54 -7.94
CA ILE A 53 7.50 16.32 -7.80
C ILE A 53 8.99 16.62 -8.00
N SER A 54 9.35 17.40 -9.03
CA SER A 54 10.75 17.79 -9.28
C SER A 54 11.37 18.59 -8.13
N ALA A 55 10.60 19.51 -7.51
CA ALA A 55 11.06 20.26 -6.35
C ALA A 55 11.31 19.34 -5.13
N VAL A 56 10.38 18.42 -4.86
CA VAL A 56 10.52 17.44 -3.77
C VAL A 56 11.68 16.47 -4.01
N ASN A 57 11.83 15.97 -5.24
CA ASN A 57 12.93 15.10 -5.63
C ASN A 57 14.30 15.74 -5.33
N ARG A 58 14.45 17.04 -5.62
CA ARG A 58 15.70 17.79 -5.41
C ARG A 58 15.94 18.22 -3.97
N ASN A 59 14.93 18.18 -3.11
CA ASN A 59 15.07 18.61 -1.72
C ASN A 59 15.78 17.52 -0.88
N PRO A 60 17.03 17.73 -0.42
CA PRO A 60 17.76 16.72 0.36
C PRO A 60 17.16 16.48 1.76
N LEU A 61 16.27 17.35 2.25
CA LEU A 61 15.59 17.17 3.54
C LEU A 61 14.37 16.26 3.45
N VAL A 62 13.91 15.92 2.24
CA VAL A 62 12.80 14.99 2.01
C VAL A 62 13.35 13.64 1.58
N HIS A 63 13.02 12.61 2.35
CA HIS A 63 13.54 11.24 2.19
C HIS A 63 12.51 10.29 1.56
N GLY A 64 11.26 10.72 1.42
CA GLY A 64 10.20 9.90 0.85
C GLY A 64 9.12 10.76 0.20
N LEU A 65 8.52 10.24 -0.87
CA LEU A 65 7.47 10.86 -1.67
C LEU A 65 6.45 9.77 -2.03
N ILE A 66 5.18 10.08 -1.80
CA ILE A 66 4.04 9.24 -2.18
C ILE A 66 3.17 10.03 -3.15
N VAL A 67 2.64 9.35 -4.17
CA VAL A 67 1.60 9.89 -5.04
C VAL A 67 0.29 9.23 -4.66
N GLN A 68 -0.59 9.95 -3.96
CA GLN A 68 -1.89 9.40 -3.56
C GLN A 68 -2.74 9.12 -4.80
N LEU A 69 -3.27 7.90 -4.91
CA LEU A 69 -4.15 7.46 -5.98
C LEU A 69 -5.57 7.14 -5.47
N PRO A 70 -6.61 7.27 -6.33
CA PRO A 70 -6.57 7.90 -7.65
C PRO A 70 -6.29 9.41 -7.54
N LEU A 71 -5.75 10.01 -8.61
CA LEU A 71 -5.54 11.46 -8.64
C LEU A 71 -6.89 12.17 -8.71
N ASP A 72 -7.17 13.02 -7.73
CA ASP A 72 -8.37 13.86 -7.72
C ASP A 72 -8.12 15.13 -8.53
N SER A 73 -8.50 15.10 -9.81
CA SER A 73 -8.35 16.24 -10.73
C SER A 73 -9.54 16.32 -11.68
N MET A 74 -10.01 17.55 -11.90
CA MET A 74 -10.99 17.86 -12.94
C MET A 74 -10.43 17.69 -14.35
N ASN A 75 -9.10 17.63 -14.50
CA ASN A 75 -8.42 17.42 -15.78
C ASN A 75 -7.88 15.99 -15.85
N PRO A 76 -7.96 15.33 -17.02
CA PRO A 76 -7.26 14.07 -17.24
C PRO A 76 -5.76 14.23 -17.01
N ILE A 77 -5.20 13.46 -16.08
CA ILE A 77 -3.76 13.41 -15.80
C ILE A 77 -3.27 12.00 -16.10
N ASP A 78 -2.14 11.93 -16.80
CA ASP A 78 -1.44 10.67 -17.03
C ASP A 78 -0.74 10.23 -15.73
N THR A 79 -1.43 9.37 -14.98
CA THR A 79 -0.96 8.85 -13.69
C THR A 79 0.41 8.16 -13.80
N GLU A 80 0.70 7.46 -14.91
CA GLU A 80 1.98 6.78 -15.09
C GLU A 80 3.13 7.79 -15.20
N LYS A 81 2.92 8.90 -15.90
CA LYS A 81 3.92 9.98 -15.95
C LYS A 81 4.17 10.60 -14.58
N VAL A 82 3.12 10.75 -13.77
CA VAL A 82 3.24 11.31 -12.41
C VAL A 82 4.02 10.35 -11.51
N ILE A 83 3.64 9.07 -11.46
CA ILE A 83 4.32 8.05 -10.65
C ILE A 83 5.80 7.95 -11.05
N ASN A 84 6.10 7.86 -12.35
CA ASN A 84 7.48 7.69 -12.81
C ASN A 84 8.33 8.96 -12.78
N ALA A 85 7.74 10.11 -12.47
CA ALA A 85 8.51 11.33 -12.20
C ALA A 85 9.13 11.33 -10.80
N VAL A 86 8.66 10.48 -9.89
CA VAL A 86 9.23 10.33 -8.54
C VAL A 86 10.63 9.74 -8.65
N ASN A 87 11.60 10.31 -7.91
CA ASN A 87 12.93 9.71 -7.81
C ASN A 87 12.80 8.31 -7.18
N PRO A 88 13.27 7.23 -7.82
CA PRO A 88 13.18 5.87 -7.28
C PRO A 88 13.76 5.70 -5.87
N GLU A 89 14.74 6.51 -5.49
CA GLU A 89 15.33 6.50 -4.15
C GLU A 89 14.41 7.15 -3.10
N LYS A 90 13.40 7.91 -3.51
CA LYS A 90 12.40 8.51 -2.62
C LYS A 90 11.00 7.91 -2.78
N ASP A 91 10.83 6.93 -3.66
CA ASP A 91 9.56 6.28 -3.96
C ASP A 91 9.20 5.27 -2.87
N VAL A 92 8.81 5.79 -1.69
CA VAL A 92 8.47 4.97 -0.52
C VAL A 92 7.17 4.17 -0.70
N ASP A 93 6.42 4.42 -1.76
CA ASP A 93 5.25 3.64 -2.16
C ASP A 93 5.60 2.51 -3.16
N GLY A 94 6.84 2.49 -3.66
CA GLY A 94 7.36 1.44 -4.54
C GLY A 94 6.66 1.31 -5.91
N LEU A 95 6.01 2.38 -6.39
CA LEU A 95 5.17 2.32 -7.58
C LEU A 95 5.89 2.68 -8.89
N THR A 96 7.09 3.26 -8.82
CA THR A 96 7.89 3.58 -10.02
C THR A 96 8.25 2.31 -10.79
N HIS A 97 8.39 2.41 -12.12
CA HIS A 97 8.82 1.29 -12.96
C HIS A 97 10.19 0.75 -12.53
N ILE A 98 11.06 1.59 -11.98
CA ILE A 98 12.39 1.19 -11.50
C ILE A 98 12.25 0.29 -10.26
N ASN A 99 11.47 0.68 -9.24
CA ASN A 99 11.28 -0.17 -8.06
C ASN A 99 10.46 -1.42 -8.36
N ALA A 100 9.42 -1.33 -9.19
CA ALA A 100 8.69 -2.49 -9.68
C ALA A 100 9.59 -3.44 -10.47
N GLY A 101 10.48 -2.91 -11.32
CA GLY A 101 11.46 -3.68 -12.07
C GLY A 101 12.45 -4.42 -11.17
N LYS A 102 13.00 -3.75 -10.16
CA LYS A 102 13.86 -4.37 -9.15
C LYS A 102 13.13 -5.47 -8.37
N LEU A 103 11.89 -5.22 -7.93
CA LEU A 103 11.06 -6.20 -7.23
C LEU A 103 10.81 -7.44 -8.11
N SER A 104 10.39 -7.26 -9.36
CA SER A 104 10.16 -8.37 -10.29
C SER A 104 11.41 -9.20 -10.61
N ARG A 105 12.61 -8.62 -10.41
CA ARG A 105 13.91 -9.28 -10.57
C ARG A 105 14.49 -9.87 -9.29
N GLY A 106 13.82 -9.70 -8.15
CA GLY A 106 14.24 -10.25 -6.86
C GLY A 106 15.23 -9.39 -6.10
N ASP A 107 15.41 -8.13 -6.50
CA ASP A 107 16.33 -7.19 -5.86
C ASP A 107 15.71 -6.56 -4.59
N LEU A 108 15.10 -7.39 -3.73
CA LEU A 108 14.28 -7.01 -2.57
C LEU A 108 15.00 -6.09 -1.56
N ARG A 109 16.34 -6.10 -1.54
CA ARG A 109 17.16 -5.29 -0.64
C ARG A 109 17.38 -3.86 -1.13
N SER A 110 17.10 -3.59 -2.41
CA SER A 110 17.44 -2.33 -3.07
C SER A 110 16.24 -1.64 -3.74
N CYS A 111 15.04 -2.20 -3.56
CA CYS A 111 13.79 -1.61 -4.02
C CYS A 111 12.89 -1.24 -2.85
N PHE A 112 12.09 -0.20 -3.06
CA PHE A 112 10.92 0.01 -2.24
C PHE A 112 9.80 -0.94 -2.68
N ILE A 113 9.23 -1.64 -1.71
CA ILE A 113 8.15 -2.60 -1.92
C ILE A 113 6.82 -1.89 -1.62
N PRO A 114 5.80 -2.02 -2.48
CA PRO A 114 4.51 -1.38 -2.22
C PRO A 114 3.90 -1.78 -0.87
N CYS A 115 3.36 -0.78 -0.16
CA CYS A 115 2.99 -0.90 1.26
C CYS A 115 1.95 -2.01 1.52
N THR A 116 0.96 -2.12 0.62
CA THR A 116 -0.12 -3.11 0.77
C THR A 116 0.37 -4.56 0.62
N PRO A 117 1.11 -4.94 -0.45
CA PRO A 117 1.81 -6.23 -0.53
C PRO A 117 2.73 -6.53 0.67
N SER A 118 3.52 -5.56 1.14
CA SER A 118 4.34 -5.73 2.35
C SER A 118 3.48 -6.06 3.56
N GLY A 119 2.35 -5.38 3.74
CA GLY A 119 1.42 -5.62 4.83
C GLY A 119 0.78 -7.00 4.75
N CYS A 120 0.50 -7.48 3.54
CA CYS A 120 0.02 -8.84 3.31
C CYS A 120 1.07 -9.89 3.71
N MET A 121 2.34 -9.68 3.34
CA MET A 121 3.44 -10.58 3.73
C MET A 121 3.62 -10.63 5.26
N GLU A 122 3.48 -9.49 5.93
CA GLU A 122 3.56 -9.41 7.38
C GLU A 122 2.39 -10.15 8.06
N LEU A 123 1.16 -10.01 7.54
CA LEU A 123 0.00 -10.78 8.04
C LEU A 123 0.17 -12.29 7.81
N ILE A 124 0.72 -12.70 6.66
CA ILE A 124 1.04 -14.11 6.40
C ILE A 124 2.06 -14.63 7.42
N ARG A 125 3.11 -13.83 7.72
CA ARG A 125 4.12 -14.16 8.72
C ARG A 125 3.52 -14.29 10.12
N GLN A 126 2.64 -13.37 10.53
CA GLN A 126 1.97 -13.40 11.83
C GLN A 126 1.02 -14.59 11.98
N ALA A 127 0.40 -15.06 10.90
CA ALA A 127 -0.40 -16.28 10.90
C ALA A 127 0.44 -17.56 11.12
N GLY A 128 1.77 -17.47 11.11
CA GLY A 128 2.68 -18.62 11.28
C GLY A 128 2.67 -19.58 10.09
N VAL A 129 2.15 -19.15 8.93
CA VAL A 129 2.07 -19.99 7.72
C VAL A 129 3.36 -19.84 6.92
N PRO A 130 4.14 -20.92 6.71
CA PRO A 130 5.32 -20.85 5.86
C PRO A 130 4.92 -20.64 4.40
N VAL A 131 5.52 -19.67 3.73
CA VAL A 131 5.28 -19.36 2.30
C VAL A 131 5.99 -20.37 1.37
N VAL A 132 7.15 -20.86 1.80
CA VAL A 132 8.00 -21.77 1.01
C VAL A 132 7.22 -23.01 0.59
N GLY A 133 7.22 -23.29 -0.72
CA GLY A 133 6.59 -24.47 -1.32
C GLY A 133 5.07 -24.44 -1.37
N LYS A 134 4.42 -23.34 -0.95
CA LYS A 134 2.95 -23.19 -1.01
C LYS A 134 2.48 -22.81 -2.41
N ASN A 135 1.28 -23.24 -2.76
CA ASN A 135 0.57 -22.71 -3.91
C ASN A 135 -0.13 -21.41 -3.50
N ALA A 136 0.38 -20.28 -3.96
CA ALA A 136 -0.20 -18.98 -3.68
C ALA A 136 -0.95 -18.45 -4.92
N LEU A 137 -2.21 -18.06 -4.71
CA LEU A 137 -3.06 -17.46 -5.73
C LEU A 137 -3.30 -15.99 -5.42
N VAL A 138 -2.98 -15.12 -6.37
CA VAL A 138 -3.31 -13.70 -6.30
C VAL A 138 -4.44 -13.41 -7.29
N VAL A 139 -5.60 -13.03 -6.78
CA VAL A 139 -6.76 -12.64 -7.60
C VAL A 139 -6.71 -11.13 -7.82
N GLY A 140 -6.43 -10.74 -9.07
CA GLY A 140 -6.18 -9.34 -9.43
C GLY A 140 -4.73 -9.08 -9.82
N ARG A 141 -4.52 -8.15 -10.77
CA ARG A 141 -3.20 -7.84 -11.36
C ARG A 141 -2.85 -6.36 -11.34
N SER A 142 -3.43 -5.60 -10.39
CA SER A 142 -3.17 -4.17 -10.29
C SER A 142 -1.68 -3.91 -10.01
N LYS A 143 -1.20 -2.74 -10.43
CA LYS A 143 0.18 -2.31 -10.18
C LYS A 143 0.47 -2.05 -8.69
N ILE A 144 -0.58 -1.73 -7.93
CA ILE A 144 -0.49 -1.37 -6.51
C ILE A 144 -0.46 -2.62 -5.62
N VAL A 145 -1.17 -3.69 -5.99
CA VAL A 145 -1.31 -4.88 -5.15
C VAL A 145 -1.00 -6.17 -5.91
N GLY A 146 -1.75 -6.48 -6.97
CA GLY A 146 -1.72 -7.82 -7.57
C GLY A 146 -0.35 -8.26 -8.10
N ALA A 147 0.25 -7.45 -8.97
CA ALA A 147 1.58 -7.74 -9.53
C ALA A 147 2.69 -7.78 -8.47
N PRO A 148 2.86 -6.75 -7.60
CA PRO A 148 3.90 -6.80 -6.57
C PRO A 148 3.67 -7.90 -5.52
N MET A 149 2.42 -8.24 -5.19
CA MET A 149 2.13 -9.35 -4.28
C MET A 149 2.58 -10.70 -4.86
N HIS A 150 2.36 -10.91 -6.16
CA HIS A 150 2.87 -12.08 -6.86
C HIS A 150 4.39 -12.18 -6.74
N ASP A 151 5.10 -11.09 -7.03
CA ASP A 151 6.57 -11.08 -7.01
C ASP A 151 7.10 -11.35 -5.60
N LEU A 152 6.48 -10.78 -4.56
CA LEU A 152 6.86 -11.06 -3.18
C LEU A 152 6.67 -12.53 -2.80
N LEU A 153 5.53 -13.12 -3.13
CA LEU A 153 5.28 -14.54 -2.86
C LEU A 153 6.29 -15.44 -3.61
N LEU A 154 6.61 -15.10 -4.87
CA LEU A 154 7.57 -15.80 -5.70
C LEU A 154 8.96 -15.77 -5.06
N TRP A 155 9.43 -14.58 -4.68
CA TRP A 155 10.74 -14.41 -4.05
C TRP A 155 10.80 -14.94 -2.60
N ASN A 156 9.65 -15.29 -2.03
CA ASN A 156 9.53 -16.07 -0.79
C ASN A 156 9.26 -17.57 -1.05
N HIS A 157 9.60 -18.05 -2.25
CA HIS A 157 9.60 -19.45 -2.66
C HIS A 157 8.22 -20.13 -2.71
N ALA A 158 7.13 -19.38 -2.91
CA ALA A 158 5.84 -19.97 -3.27
C ALA A 158 5.78 -20.26 -4.79
N THR A 159 4.96 -21.23 -5.16
CA THR A 159 4.44 -21.34 -6.53
C THR A 159 3.31 -20.32 -6.68
N THR A 160 3.51 -19.29 -7.50
CA THR A 160 2.58 -18.16 -7.59
C THR A 160 1.80 -18.13 -8.89
N ILE A 161 0.51 -17.83 -8.80
CA ILE A 161 -0.36 -17.61 -9.96
C ILE A 161 -1.09 -16.27 -9.77
N ILE A 162 -0.99 -15.39 -10.77
CA ILE A 162 -1.91 -14.26 -10.91
C ILE A 162 -3.11 -14.72 -11.72
N TYR A 163 -4.31 -14.47 -11.20
CA TYR A 163 -5.53 -14.88 -11.85
C TYR A 163 -6.51 -13.71 -12.00
N LEU A 164 -7.06 -13.59 -13.21
CA LEU A 164 -8.13 -12.62 -13.49
C LEU A 164 -9.46 -13.17 -12.98
N PRO A 165 -10.44 -12.30 -12.68
CA PRO A 165 -11.74 -12.71 -12.12
C PRO A 165 -12.67 -13.41 -13.15
N LEU A 166 -12.15 -14.39 -13.89
CA LEU A 166 -12.87 -15.24 -14.83
C LEU A 166 -12.61 -16.70 -14.43
N PHE A 167 -13.64 -17.45 -14.05
CA PHE A 167 -13.54 -18.88 -13.65
C PHE A 167 -12.70 -19.18 -12.39
N LEU A 168 -12.88 -18.36 -11.34
CA LEU A 168 -12.08 -18.40 -10.09
C LEU A 168 -12.11 -19.73 -9.32
N SER A 169 -13.24 -20.43 -9.27
CA SER A 169 -13.48 -21.52 -8.32
C SER A 169 -12.44 -22.64 -8.36
N SER A 170 -12.00 -23.03 -9.57
CA SER A 170 -11.03 -24.12 -9.76
C SER A 170 -9.62 -23.78 -9.26
N GLN A 171 -9.24 -22.50 -9.31
CA GLN A 171 -7.92 -22.04 -8.85
C GLN A 171 -7.93 -21.75 -7.36
N VAL A 172 -9.00 -21.10 -6.87
CA VAL A 172 -9.15 -20.74 -5.45
C VAL A 172 -9.11 -21.99 -4.57
N SER A 173 -9.68 -23.11 -5.02
CA SER A 173 -9.68 -24.37 -4.26
C SER A 173 -8.32 -25.06 -4.13
N ARG A 174 -7.34 -24.66 -4.95
CA ARG A 174 -5.97 -25.19 -4.93
C ARG A 174 -5.00 -24.33 -4.09
N ALA A 175 -5.39 -23.11 -3.78
CA ALA A 175 -4.54 -22.14 -3.10
C ALA A 175 -4.37 -22.48 -1.62
N ASP A 176 -3.12 -22.64 -1.18
CA ASP A 176 -2.76 -22.67 0.23
C ASP A 176 -2.80 -21.26 0.83
N ILE A 177 -2.36 -20.27 0.04
CA ILE A 177 -2.39 -18.84 0.35
C ILE A 177 -3.20 -18.16 -0.75
N LEU A 178 -4.28 -17.50 -0.38
CA LEU A 178 -5.15 -16.76 -1.29
C LEU A 178 -5.08 -15.28 -0.95
N VAL A 179 -4.60 -14.45 -1.89
CA VAL A 179 -4.64 -12.99 -1.79
C VAL A 179 -5.65 -12.45 -2.79
N VAL A 180 -6.64 -11.69 -2.34
CA VAL A 180 -7.73 -11.18 -3.19
C VAL A 180 -7.69 -9.66 -3.22
N ALA A 181 -7.43 -9.09 -4.40
CA ALA A 181 -7.33 -7.67 -4.66
C ALA A 181 -8.02 -7.33 -6.01
N ALA A 182 -9.27 -7.73 -6.12
CA ALA A 182 -10.10 -7.60 -7.31
C ALA A 182 -10.91 -6.29 -7.35
N GLY A 183 -11.14 -5.66 -6.19
CA GLY A 183 -11.98 -4.46 -6.06
C GLY A 183 -13.44 -4.74 -6.44
N LYS A 184 -13.93 -5.93 -6.11
CA LYS A 184 -15.30 -6.38 -6.40
C LYS A 184 -15.85 -7.09 -5.16
N PRO A 185 -16.90 -6.54 -4.54
CA PRO A 185 -17.40 -7.05 -3.27
C PRO A 185 -17.80 -8.52 -3.39
N GLU A 186 -17.28 -9.34 -2.49
CA GLU A 186 -17.66 -10.75 -2.29
C GLU A 186 -17.62 -11.60 -3.58
N ILE A 187 -16.71 -11.27 -4.51
CA ILE A 187 -16.52 -12.02 -5.75
C ILE A 187 -16.01 -13.44 -5.50
N VAL A 188 -15.18 -13.63 -4.48
CA VAL A 188 -14.72 -14.96 -4.06
C VAL A 188 -15.71 -15.53 -3.05
N LYS A 189 -16.30 -16.68 -3.39
CA LYS A 189 -17.20 -17.40 -2.50
C LYS A 189 -16.42 -18.36 -1.60
N GLY A 190 -16.87 -18.53 -0.35
CA GLY A 190 -16.17 -19.32 0.64
C GLY A 190 -16.07 -20.79 0.27
N GLU A 191 -17.07 -21.34 -0.41
CA GLU A 191 -17.09 -22.74 -0.89
C GLU A 191 -15.91 -23.06 -1.81
N TRP A 192 -15.34 -22.03 -2.46
CA TRP A 192 -14.17 -22.18 -3.32
C TRP A 192 -12.88 -22.22 -2.52
N VAL A 193 -12.84 -21.62 -1.31
CA VAL A 193 -11.65 -21.56 -0.47
C VAL A 193 -11.23 -22.97 -0.07
N LYS A 194 -9.93 -23.26 -0.19
CA LYS A 194 -9.34 -24.51 0.27
C LYS A 194 -9.55 -24.67 1.78
N VAL A 195 -9.96 -25.86 2.22
CA VAL A 195 -10.08 -26.15 3.66
C VAL A 195 -8.70 -26.03 4.30
N GLY A 196 -8.60 -25.24 5.37
CA GLY A 196 -7.35 -24.94 6.06
C GLY A 196 -6.46 -23.90 5.35
N GLY A 197 -6.93 -23.27 4.26
CA GLY A 197 -6.19 -22.23 3.56
C GLY A 197 -6.09 -20.91 4.35
N LEU A 198 -5.10 -20.09 3.99
CA LEU A 198 -4.93 -18.72 4.47
C LEU A 198 -5.52 -17.75 3.44
N VAL A 199 -6.40 -16.85 3.89
CA VAL A 199 -7.04 -15.84 3.03
C VAL A 199 -6.66 -14.43 3.46
N ILE A 200 -6.07 -13.68 2.55
CA ILE A 200 -5.80 -12.24 2.66
C ILE A 200 -6.76 -11.50 1.73
N ASP A 201 -7.67 -10.73 2.30
CA ASP A 201 -8.66 -9.92 1.58
C ASP A 201 -8.24 -8.45 1.62
N CYS A 202 -7.75 -7.97 0.47
CA CYS A 202 -7.33 -6.58 0.27
C CYS A 202 -8.48 -5.68 -0.19
N GLY A 203 -9.68 -6.23 -0.40
CA GLY A 203 -10.84 -5.50 -0.88
C GLY A 203 -11.35 -4.52 0.16
N ILE A 204 -11.63 -3.29 -0.27
CA ILE A 204 -12.33 -2.27 0.53
C ILE A 204 -13.43 -1.71 -0.36
N ASN A 205 -14.62 -2.31 -0.25
CA ASN A 205 -15.77 -1.96 -1.08
C ASN A 205 -16.81 -1.22 -0.22
N HIS A 206 -17.02 0.06 -0.52
CA HIS A 206 -18.04 0.89 0.13
C HIS A 206 -19.39 0.70 -0.55
N ILE A 207 -20.32 0.01 0.13
CA ILE A 207 -21.68 -0.15 -0.35
C ILE A 207 -22.60 0.81 0.42
N PRO A 208 -23.32 1.73 -0.25
CA PRO A 208 -24.24 2.64 0.41
C PRO A 208 -25.23 1.90 1.33
N GLY A 209 -25.36 2.36 2.57
CA GLY A 209 -26.26 1.76 3.57
C GLY A 209 -25.81 0.40 4.12
N LYS A 210 -24.61 -0.09 3.78
CA LYS A 210 -24.02 -1.31 4.34
C LYS A 210 -22.65 -1.03 4.96
N ARG A 211 -22.17 -2.00 5.74
CA ARG A 211 -20.78 -2.05 6.21
C ARG A 211 -19.80 -2.15 5.03
N LEU A 212 -18.55 -1.74 5.24
CA LEU A 212 -17.45 -2.04 4.32
C LEU A 212 -17.33 -3.55 4.10
N LEU A 213 -17.25 -3.98 2.85
CA LEU A 213 -17.09 -5.39 2.48
C LEU A 213 -15.78 -5.62 1.75
N GLY A 214 -15.20 -6.79 1.99
CA GLY A 214 -14.05 -7.29 1.24
C GLY A 214 -14.42 -7.87 -0.11
N ASP A 215 -13.43 -8.37 -0.82
CA ASP A 215 -13.60 -9.10 -2.08
C ASP A 215 -13.99 -10.58 -1.85
N VAL A 216 -13.89 -11.06 -0.61
CA VAL A 216 -14.26 -12.41 -0.20
C VAL A 216 -15.56 -12.39 0.60
N HIS A 217 -16.48 -13.34 0.31
CA HIS A 217 -17.66 -13.54 1.14
C HIS A 217 -17.27 -14.17 2.50
N GLN A 218 -16.92 -13.28 3.44
CA GLN A 218 -16.29 -13.62 4.71
C GLN A 218 -17.07 -14.65 5.54
N PRO A 219 -18.41 -14.60 5.68
CA PRO A 219 -19.16 -15.58 6.46
C PRO A 219 -18.96 -17.02 5.97
N SER A 220 -18.99 -17.24 4.64
CA SER A 220 -18.76 -18.57 4.06
C SER A 220 -17.28 -18.99 4.11
N ALA A 221 -16.35 -18.04 4.00
CA ALA A 221 -14.91 -18.34 4.00
C ALA A 221 -14.41 -18.73 5.39
N LEU A 222 -14.95 -18.12 6.46
CA LEU A 222 -14.65 -18.45 7.86
C LEU A 222 -14.94 -19.91 8.22
N GLN A 223 -15.88 -20.56 7.52
CA GLN A 223 -16.21 -21.96 7.75
C GLN A 223 -15.16 -22.94 7.18
N ARG A 224 -14.18 -22.44 6.42
CA ARG A 224 -13.24 -23.27 5.64
C ARG A 224 -11.79 -22.86 5.81
N ALA A 225 -11.50 -21.57 5.80
CA ALA A 225 -10.15 -21.05 5.97
C ALA A 225 -9.63 -21.34 7.38
N ALA A 226 -8.33 -21.65 7.51
CA ALA A 226 -7.67 -21.67 8.82
C ALA A 226 -7.48 -20.24 9.34
N PHE A 227 -7.23 -19.30 8.43
CA PHE A 227 -6.98 -17.89 8.72
C PHE A 227 -7.62 -17.03 7.65
N ILE A 228 -8.23 -15.92 8.05
CA ILE A 228 -8.78 -14.92 7.14
C ILE A 228 -8.66 -13.52 7.73
N THR A 229 -8.22 -12.56 6.93
CA THR A 229 -8.19 -11.16 7.34
C THR A 229 -9.61 -10.57 7.34
N PRO A 230 -10.02 -9.86 8.40
CA PRO A 230 -11.33 -9.20 8.42
C PRO A 230 -11.34 -7.97 7.53
N VAL A 231 -12.53 -7.62 7.02
CA VAL A 231 -12.77 -6.33 6.37
C VAL A 231 -13.95 -5.63 7.05
N PRO A 232 -13.75 -4.43 7.66
CA PRO A 232 -12.47 -3.73 7.85
C PRO A 232 -11.58 -4.35 8.93
N GLY A 233 -10.35 -3.82 9.10
CA GLY A 233 -9.45 -4.16 10.21
C GLY A 233 -8.35 -5.18 9.90
N GLY A 234 -8.28 -5.69 8.67
CA GLY A 234 -7.21 -6.58 8.19
C GLY A 234 -6.09 -5.83 7.47
N VAL A 235 -6.11 -5.83 6.15
CA VAL A 235 -5.03 -5.29 5.31
C VAL A 235 -4.90 -3.76 5.41
N GLY A 236 -6.01 -3.03 5.51
CA GLY A 236 -6.01 -1.56 5.51
C GLY A 236 -5.09 -0.91 6.56
N PRO A 237 -5.20 -1.25 7.85
CA PRO A 237 -4.27 -0.76 8.88
C PRO A 237 -2.81 -1.08 8.62
N MET A 238 -2.52 -2.24 8.01
CA MET A 238 -1.15 -2.65 7.69
C MET A 238 -0.53 -1.75 6.61
N THR A 239 -1.31 -1.27 5.63
CA THR A 239 -0.79 -0.35 4.60
C THR A 239 -0.15 0.89 5.23
N VAL A 240 -0.76 1.47 6.26
CA VAL A 240 -0.21 2.64 6.96
C VAL A 240 1.03 2.28 7.78
N ALA A 241 0.99 1.15 8.49
CA ALA A 241 2.14 0.68 9.28
C ALA A 241 3.37 0.45 8.40
N MET A 242 3.19 -0.25 7.27
CA MET A 242 4.26 -0.54 6.32
C MET A 242 4.81 0.72 5.66
N LEU A 243 3.95 1.72 5.39
CA LEU A 243 4.43 2.99 4.87
C LEU A 243 5.42 3.67 5.84
N MET A 244 5.12 3.65 7.14
CA MET A 244 6.01 4.23 8.15
C MET A 244 7.33 3.47 8.23
N GLU A 245 7.28 2.13 8.18
CA GLU A 245 8.47 1.30 8.17
C GLU A 245 9.37 1.57 6.96
N VAL A 246 8.78 1.62 5.76
CA VAL A 246 9.49 1.92 4.52
C VAL A 246 10.09 3.33 4.54
N PHE A 247 9.34 4.31 5.06
CA PHE A 247 9.84 5.68 5.21
C PHE A 247 11.04 5.75 6.16
N LEU A 248 10.98 5.09 7.33
CA LEU A 248 12.09 5.03 8.28
C LEU A 248 13.32 4.34 7.69
N HIS A 249 13.12 3.29 6.90
CA HIS A 249 14.19 2.65 6.15
C HIS A 249 14.85 3.62 5.17
N SER A 250 14.06 4.37 4.40
CA SER A 250 14.59 5.38 3.45
C SER A 250 15.45 6.44 4.15
N VAL A 251 15.00 6.96 5.29
CA VAL A 251 15.77 7.93 6.09
C VAL A 251 17.11 7.35 6.52
N THR A 252 17.13 6.10 6.98
CA THR A 252 18.35 5.42 7.46
C THR A 252 19.37 5.26 6.32
N VAL A 253 18.92 4.87 5.13
CA VAL A 253 19.79 4.74 3.95
C VAL A 253 20.35 6.10 3.53
N HIS A 254 19.50 7.13 3.40
CA HIS A 254 19.94 8.47 2.96
C HIS A 254 20.90 9.13 3.93
N THR A 255 20.65 9.02 5.24
CA THR A 255 21.51 9.62 6.27
C THR A 255 22.87 8.92 6.36
N SER A 256 22.92 7.60 6.17
CA SER A 256 24.18 6.85 6.12
C SER A 256 25.04 7.25 4.93
N THR A 257 24.44 7.36 3.73
CA THR A 257 25.13 7.82 2.52
C THR A 257 25.60 9.27 2.67
N TYR A 258 24.75 10.17 3.16
CA TYR A 258 25.10 11.58 3.37
C TYR A 258 26.28 11.75 4.34
N ASN A 259 26.32 10.99 5.44
CA ASN A 259 27.43 11.04 6.38
C ASN A 259 28.74 10.51 5.78
N SER A 260 28.68 9.45 4.96
CA SER A 260 29.85 8.92 4.27
C SER A 260 30.43 9.91 3.25
N ASP A 261 29.58 10.59 2.47
CA ASP A 261 30.00 11.62 1.53
C ASP A 261 30.59 12.85 2.22
N ARG A 262 30.07 13.21 3.40
CA ARG A 262 30.60 14.31 4.21
C ARG A 262 31.98 13.99 4.76
N LEU A 263 32.17 12.77 5.26
CA LEU A 263 33.46 12.26 5.73
C LEU A 263 34.49 12.24 4.59
N TRP A 264 34.12 11.74 3.41
CA TRP A 264 35.00 11.75 2.25
C TRP A 264 35.40 13.17 1.82
N ARG A 265 34.43 14.10 1.75
CA ARG A 265 34.70 15.51 1.42
C ARG A 265 35.56 16.21 2.46
N SER A 266 35.49 15.82 3.73
CA SER A 266 36.36 16.35 4.80
C SER A 266 37.78 15.78 4.76
N LEU A 267 37.97 14.57 4.21
CA LEU A 267 39.26 13.91 4.09
C LEU A 267 39.99 14.24 2.78
N GLY A 268 39.27 14.69 1.74
CA GLY A 268 39.82 15.04 0.43
C GLY A 268 40.25 16.50 0.25
N SER A 269 40.30 17.29 1.33
CA SER A 269 40.65 18.72 1.31
C SER A 269 41.99 19.05 2.00
N HIS A 270 42.94 18.11 2.00
CA HIS A 270 44.31 18.31 2.46
C HIS A 270 45.32 18.01 1.37
#